data_AF-A0A8T7L8S4-F1
#
_entry.id   AF-A0A8T7L8S4-F1
#
_cell.length_a   1.000
_cell.length_b   1.000
_cell.length_c   1.000
_cell.angle_alpha   90.00
_cell.angle_beta   90.00
_cell.angle_gamma   90.00
#
_symmetry.space_group_name_H-M   'P 1'
#
loop_
_entity.id
_entity.type
_entity.pdbx_description
1 polymer ?
#
loop_
_entity_poly.entity_id
_entity_poly.type
_entity_poly.pdbx_seq_one_letter_code
_entity_poly.pdbx_strand_id
1 'polypeptide(L)'
;MQDLPAFAPRPQGAVMAYLRTIFSHDAAGKITYLIRLETRPDNSYRAIFDPAYFVLAEGQQQPSRSQWNTLKKKMKRHNAGVFIFKQHGEISCGQAQPCCYVDFGFFAHEPGGRD
;
A
#
# COMPACT_ATOMS: atom_id res chain seq x y z
N MET A 1 11.77 21.65 2.17
CA MET A 1 11.79 20.25 1.71
C MET A 1 11.42 19.41 2.91
N GLN A 2 10.40 18.55 2.84
CA GLN A 2 10.05 17.71 3.98
C GLN A 2 11.08 16.59 4.06
N ASP A 3 11.87 16.55 5.13
CA ASP A 3 12.73 15.41 5.46
C ASP A 3 11.87 14.14 5.53
N LEU A 4 12.05 13.26 4.54
CA LEU A 4 11.46 11.93 4.58
C LEU A 4 12.24 11.09 5.60
N PRO A 5 11.57 10.20 6.34
CA PRO A 5 12.28 9.29 7.22
C PRO A 5 13.18 8.34 6.42
N ALA A 6 14.27 7.91 7.04
CA ALA A 6 15.10 6.85 6.45
C ALA A 6 14.33 5.52 6.42
N PHE A 7 14.34 4.86 5.26
CA PHE A 7 13.70 3.56 5.07
C PHE A 7 14.72 2.43 5.03
N ALA A 8 14.43 1.34 5.74
CA ALA A 8 15.21 0.11 5.65
C ALA A 8 14.61 -0.83 4.59
N PRO A 9 15.42 -1.33 3.64
CA PRO A 9 14.95 -2.35 2.73
C PRO A 9 14.57 -3.62 3.50
N ARG A 10 13.46 -4.24 3.09
CA ARG A 10 13.00 -5.52 3.60
C ARG A 10 13.12 -6.58 2.50
N PRO A 11 13.36 -7.85 2.86
CA PRO A 11 13.33 -8.95 1.90
C PRO A 11 12.02 -8.93 1.11
N GLN A 12 12.11 -8.99 -0.23
CA GLN A 12 10.93 -8.85 -1.09
C GLN A 12 9.82 -9.85 -0.75
N GLY A 13 10.17 -11.09 -0.38
CA GLY A 13 9.20 -12.11 0.07
C GLY A 13 8.41 -11.68 1.31
N ALA A 14 9.05 -11.00 2.27
CA ALA A 14 8.38 -10.49 3.47
C ALA A 14 7.43 -9.33 3.14
N VAL A 15 7.85 -8.42 2.25
CA VAL A 15 6.99 -7.32 1.78
C VAL A 15 5.78 -7.86 1.02
N MET A 16 6.00 -8.83 0.13
CA MET A 16 4.93 -9.48 -0.62
C MET A 16 3.95 -10.22 0.31
N ALA A 17 4.46 -10.94 1.32
CA ALA A 17 3.61 -11.60 2.31
C ALA A 17 2.76 -10.59 3.09
N TYR A 18 3.36 -9.49 3.55
CA TYR A 18 2.65 -8.39 4.18
C TYR A 18 1.54 -7.83 3.29
N LEU A 19 1.86 -7.48 2.03
CA LEU A 19 0.88 -6.90 1.10
C LEU A 19 -0.23 -7.88 0.75
N ARG A 20 0.05 -9.18 0.63
CA ARG A 20 -0.98 -10.20 0.39
C ARG A 20 -2.00 -10.23 1.53
N THR A 21 -1.56 -10.09 2.78
CA THR A 21 -2.48 -9.98 3.93
C THR A 21 -3.31 -8.68 3.88
N ILE A 22 -2.72 -7.57 3.43
CA ILE A 22 -3.45 -6.30 3.30
C ILE A 22 -4.49 -6.35 2.17
N PHE A 23 -4.10 -6.86 0.99
CA PHE A 23 -4.90 -6.85 -0.23
C PHE A 23 -5.64 -8.17 -0.47
N SER A 24 -5.93 -8.93 0.57
CA SER A 24 -6.88 -10.04 0.51
C SER A 24 -8.11 -9.70 1.36
N HIS A 25 -9.28 -10.14 0.91
CA HIS A 25 -10.53 -10.10 1.68
C HIS A 25 -10.75 -11.46 2.35
N ASP A 26 -11.09 -11.47 3.64
CA ASP A 26 -11.29 -12.70 4.43
C ASP A 26 -12.38 -13.63 3.87
N ALA A 27 -13.30 -13.10 3.06
CA ALA A 27 -14.43 -13.83 2.50
C ALA A 27 -14.11 -14.62 1.21
N ALA A 28 -13.00 -14.35 0.53
CA ALA A 28 -12.66 -14.96 -0.75
C ALA A 28 -11.28 -15.63 -0.67
N GLY A 29 -11.26 -16.90 -0.28
CA GLY A 29 -10.02 -17.68 -0.19
C GLY A 29 -9.12 -17.51 -1.43
N LYS A 30 -7.90 -17.02 -1.19
CA LYS A 30 -6.75 -16.92 -2.12
C LYS A 30 -6.74 -15.82 -3.18
N ILE A 31 -7.75 -14.96 -3.32
CA ILE A 31 -7.66 -13.84 -4.28
C ILE A 31 -6.99 -12.64 -3.60
N THR A 32 -5.77 -12.33 -4.03
CA THR A 32 -5.12 -11.06 -3.69
C THR A 32 -5.34 -10.07 -4.83
N TYR A 33 -5.73 -8.84 -4.49
CA TYR A 33 -5.85 -7.75 -5.45
C TYR A 33 -4.49 -7.12 -5.78
N LEU A 34 -3.40 -7.58 -5.17
CA LEU A 34 -2.06 -7.09 -5.46
C LEU A 34 -1.64 -7.52 -6.87
N ILE A 35 -1.35 -6.55 -7.74
CA ILE A 35 -0.89 -6.79 -9.11
C ILE A 35 0.63 -6.84 -9.15
N ARG A 36 1.30 -5.81 -8.62
CA ARG A 36 2.76 -5.76 -8.56
C ARG A 36 3.29 -4.91 -7.41
N LEU A 37 4.53 -5.18 -7.06
CA LEU A 37 5.32 -4.41 -6.11
C LEU A 37 6.51 -3.80 -6.86
N GLU A 38 6.69 -2.49 -6.74
CA GLU A 38 7.86 -1.78 -7.25
C GLU A 38 8.72 -1.30 -6.08
N THR A 39 10.03 -1.53 -6.15
CA THR A 39 10.99 -0.96 -5.20
C THR A 39 11.55 0.34 -5.78
N ARG A 40 11.61 1.38 -4.96
CA ARG A 40 12.10 2.71 -5.35
C ARG A 40 13.53 2.94 -4.84
N PRO A 41 14.26 3.91 -5.42
CA PRO A 41 15.67 4.15 -5.08
C PRO A 41 15.93 4.52 -3.60
N ASP A 42 14.93 5.04 -2.90
CA ASP A 42 14.98 5.42 -1.48
C ASP A 42 14.62 4.26 -0.53
N ASN A 43 14.60 3.01 -1.03
CA ASN A 43 14.12 1.82 -0.32
C ASN A 43 12.64 1.87 0.09
N SER A 44 11.88 2.82 -0.43
CA SER A 44 10.42 2.77 -0.37
C SER A 44 9.87 1.82 -1.43
N TYR A 45 8.58 1.54 -1.32
CA TYR A 45 7.85 0.60 -2.14
C TYR A 45 6.59 1.24 -2.67
N ARG A 46 6.19 0.85 -3.88
CA ARG A 46 4.88 1.14 -4.46
C ARG A 46 4.14 -0.17 -4.64
N ALA A 47 3.01 -0.30 -3.95
CA ALA A 47 2.07 -1.39 -4.19
C ALA A 47 1.07 -0.95 -5.24
N ILE A 48 0.97 -1.69 -6.35
CA ILE A 48 -0.02 -1.51 -7.39
C ILE A 48 -1.02 -2.66 -7.30
N PHE A 49 -2.29 -2.32 -7.26
CA PHE A 49 -3.36 -3.27 -6.97
C PHE A 49 -4.61 -2.96 -7.79
N ASP A 50 -5.43 -3.98 -7.96
CA ASP A 50 -6.67 -3.94 -8.72
C ASP A 50 -7.70 -3.04 -7.98
N PRO A 51 -8.34 -2.08 -8.67
CA PRO A 51 -9.35 -1.20 -8.09
C PRO A 51 -10.52 -1.96 -7.48
N ALA A 52 -10.82 -3.19 -7.92
CA ALA A 52 -11.84 -4.07 -7.35
C ALA A 52 -11.57 -4.43 -5.88
N TYR A 53 -10.38 -4.14 -5.34
CA TYR A 53 -10.12 -4.16 -3.91
C TYR A 53 -11.07 -3.24 -3.15
N PHE A 54 -11.31 -2.04 -3.69
CA PHE A 54 -12.28 -1.11 -3.16
C PHE A 54 -13.66 -1.51 -3.67
N VAL A 55 -14.51 -1.99 -2.77
CA VAL A 55 -15.94 -2.19 -3.08
C VAL A 55 -16.55 -0.81 -3.29
N LEU A 56 -16.65 -0.39 -4.55
CA LEU A 56 -17.23 0.90 -4.93
C LEU A 56 -18.75 0.79 -4.97
N ALA A 57 -19.44 1.84 -4.52
CA ALA A 57 -20.88 1.95 -4.66
C ALA A 57 -21.26 2.16 -6.15
N GLU A 58 -22.48 1.79 -6.52
CA GLU A 58 -22.99 1.99 -7.88
C GLU A 58 -22.84 3.46 -8.32
N GLY A 59 -22.24 3.68 -9.49
CA GLY A 59 -21.97 5.01 -10.03
C GLY A 59 -20.66 5.67 -9.54
N GLN A 60 -19.95 5.09 -8.58
CA GLN A 60 -18.60 5.57 -8.21
C GLN A 60 -17.53 4.90 -9.05
N GLN A 61 -16.77 5.71 -9.78
CA GLN A 61 -15.64 5.26 -10.59
C GLN A 61 -14.30 5.28 -9.83
N GLN A 62 -14.25 5.96 -8.67
CA GLN A 62 -13.02 6.14 -7.91
C GLN A 62 -13.24 5.87 -6.42
N PRO A 63 -12.22 5.32 -5.73
CA PRO A 63 -12.27 5.13 -4.29
C PRO A 63 -12.29 6.46 -3.53
N SER A 64 -13.19 6.54 -2.57
CA SER A 64 -13.35 7.71 -1.71
C SER A 64 -12.18 7.90 -0.74
N ARG A 65 -12.03 9.12 -0.21
CA ARG A 65 -11.01 9.44 0.80
C ARG A 65 -11.10 8.54 2.05
N SER A 66 -12.31 8.15 2.45
CA SER A 66 -12.50 7.26 3.60
C SER A 66 -11.99 5.86 3.32
N GLN A 67 -12.22 5.31 2.12
CA GLN A 67 -11.69 4.01 1.70
C GLN A 67 -10.15 3.99 1.70
N TRP A 68 -9.52 5.02 1.14
CA TRP A 68 -8.05 5.19 1.23
C TRP A 68 -7.55 5.27 2.66
N ASN A 69 -8.23 6.02 3.52
CA ASN A 69 -7.85 6.11 4.93
C ASN A 69 -8.01 4.76 5.65
N THR A 70 -9.04 3.99 5.32
CA THR A 70 -9.23 2.63 5.85
C THR A 70 -8.11 1.69 5.41
N LEU A 71 -7.70 1.73 4.14
CA LEU A 71 -6.54 0.96 3.65
C LEU A 71 -5.26 1.34 4.42
N LYS A 72 -4.96 2.64 4.54
CA LYS A 72 -3.78 3.12 5.28
C LYS A 72 -3.82 2.71 6.75
N LYS A 73 -4.99 2.73 7.39
CA LYS A 73 -5.18 2.24 8.76
C LYS A 73 -4.95 0.72 8.84
N LYS A 74 -5.47 -0.07 7.89
CA LYS A 74 -5.23 -1.53 7.83
C LYS A 74 -3.73 -1.82 7.76
N MET A 75 -3.02 -1.18 6.83
CA MET A 75 -1.56 -1.28 6.71
C MET A 75 -0.83 -1.01 8.04
N LYS A 76 -1.11 0.13 8.68
CA LYS A 76 -0.50 0.48 9.97
C LYS A 76 -0.85 -0.46 11.12
N ARG A 77 -2.07 -1.03 11.14
CA ARG A 77 -2.49 -2.01 12.16
C ARG A 77 -1.72 -3.32 12.03
N HIS A 78 -1.43 -3.75 10.81
CA HIS A 78 -0.63 -4.95 10.58
C HIS A 78 0.86 -4.72 10.85
N ASN A 79 1.37 -3.51 10.63
CA ASN A 79 2.74 -3.16 10.95
C ASN A 79 2.85 -1.68 11.35
N ALA A 80 3.08 -1.40 12.64
CA ALA A 80 3.24 -0.03 13.13
C ALA A 80 4.51 0.66 12.63
N GLY A 81 5.52 -0.11 12.21
CA GLY A 81 6.77 0.35 11.62
C GLY A 81 6.67 0.73 10.14
N VAL A 82 5.46 0.80 9.57
CA VAL A 82 5.25 1.24 8.19
C VAL A 82 4.92 2.73 8.12
N PHE A 83 5.70 3.45 7.33
CA PHE A 83 5.37 4.78 6.85
C PHE A 83 4.54 4.67 5.58
N ILE A 84 3.45 5.42 5.47
CA ILE A 84 2.62 5.43 4.27
C ILE A 84 2.56 6.86 3.75
N PHE A 85 2.94 7.04 2.49
CA PHE A 85 2.96 8.36 1.87
C PHE A 85 1.54 8.92 1.78
N LYS A 86 1.45 10.26 1.80
CA LYS A 86 0.17 10.94 1.66
C LYS A 86 -0.41 10.74 0.26
N GLN A 87 0.45 10.70 -0.76
CA GLN A 87 0.07 10.50 -2.14
C GLN A 87 -0.30 9.03 -2.38
N HIS A 88 -1.45 8.85 -3.01
CA HIS A 88 -2.03 7.61 -3.48
C HIS A 88 -2.95 7.97 -4.65
N GLY A 89 -3.31 7.00 -5.48
CA GLY A 89 -4.21 7.28 -6.59
C GLY A 89 -4.22 6.17 -7.62
N GLU A 90 -4.35 6.56 -8.87
CA GLU A 90 -4.47 5.66 -10.00
C GLU A 90 -3.26 5.77 -10.93
N ILE A 91 -2.89 4.66 -11.56
CA ILE A 91 -1.80 4.56 -12.51
C ILE A 91 -2.24 3.68 -13.69
N SER A 92 -1.79 4.03 -14.90
CA SER A 92 -2.01 3.18 -16.06
C SER A 92 -1.20 1.89 -15.91
N CYS A 93 -1.88 0.75 -16.01
CA CYS A 93 -1.27 -0.58 -15.94
C CYS A 93 -1.39 -1.37 -17.24
N GLY A 94 -1.62 -0.67 -18.37
CA GLY A 94 -1.72 -1.30 -19.70
C GLY A 94 -3.03 -2.06 -19.94
N GLN A 95 -4.01 -1.88 -19.07
CA GLN A 95 -5.36 -2.46 -19.18
C GLN A 95 -6.40 -1.38 -19.50
N ALA A 96 -7.63 -1.81 -19.82
CA ALA A 96 -8.75 -0.93 -20.09
C ALA A 96 -9.15 -0.07 -18.88
N GLN A 97 -8.88 -0.52 -17.65
CA GLN A 97 -9.09 0.24 -16.43
C GLN A 97 -7.76 0.57 -15.73
N PRO A 98 -7.65 1.75 -15.09
CA PRO A 98 -6.47 2.10 -14.33
C PRO A 98 -6.34 1.25 -13.06
N CYS A 99 -5.11 1.02 -12.65
CA CYS A 99 -4.81 0.35 -11.39
C CYS A 99 -4.68 1.36 -10.26
N CYS A 100 -4.95 0.95 -9.02
CA CYS A 100 -4.68 1.76 -7.85
C CYS A 100 -3.23 1.60 -7.38
N TYR A 101 -2.66 2.64 -6.76
CA TYR A 101 -1.35 2.57 -6.12
C TYR A 101 -1.32 3.23 -4.74
N VAL A 102 -0.46 2.68 -3.87
CA VAL A 102 -0.08 3.29 -2.59
C VAL A 102 1.43 3.16 -2.40
N ASP A 103 2.06 4.27 -2.00
CA ASP A 103 3.48 4.31 -1.68
C ASP A 103 3.69 4.18 -0.17
N PHE A 104 4.67 3.38 0.23
CA PHE A 104 4.98 3.10 1.62
C PHE A 104 6.44 2.72 1.82
N GLY A 105 6.95 2.82 3.04
CA GLY A 105 8.30 2.39 3.41
C GLY A 105 8.29 1.81 4.82
N PHE A 106 9.30 1.02 5.16
CA PHE A 106 9.49 0.54 6.53
C PHE A 106 10.55 1.41 7.18
N PHE A 107 10.26 1.97 8.36
CA PHE A 107 11.23 2.80 9.06
C PHE A 107 12.54 2.02 9.30
N ALA A 108 13.67 2.69 9.09
CA ALA A 108 14.99 2.14 9.40
C ALA A 108 15.26 2.05 10.90
N HIS A 109 14.66 2.95 11.68
CA HIS A 109 14.74 3.03 13.13
C HIS A 109 13.34 3.13 13.72
N GLU A 110 13.11 2.65 14.93
CA GLU A 110 11.80 2.78 15.56
C GLU A 110 11.41 4.27 15.67
N PRO A 111 10.20 4.66 15.23
CA PRO A 111 9.73 6.03 15.36
C PRO A 111 9.42 6.31 16.85
N GLY A 112 10.47 6.64 17.63
CA GLY A 112 10.34 6.91 19.06
C GLY A 112 11.51 6.48 19.95
N GLY A 113 12.62 5.98 19.40
CA GLY A 113 13.84 5.76 20.18
C GLY A 113 14.36 7.08 20.73
N ARG A 114 14.17 7.31 22.04
CA ARG A 114 14.93 8.32 22.78
C ARG A 114 16.40 7.91 22.72
N ASP A 115 17.24 8.80 22.23
CA ASP A 115 18.60 8.92 22.73
C ASP A 115 18.55 9.64 24.09
#